data_AF-A0A4Z2IHG8-F1
#
_entry.id   AF-A0A4Z2IHG8-F1
#
_cell.length_a   1.000
_cell.length_b   1.000
_cell.length_c   1.000
_cell.angle_alpha   90.00
_cell.angle_beta   90.00
_cell.angle_gamma   90.00
#
_symmetry.space_group_name_H-M   'P 1'
#
loop_
_entity.id
_entity.type
_entity.pdbx_description
1 polymer ?
#
loop_
_entity_poly.entity_id
_entity_poly.type
_entity_poly.pdbx_seq_one_letter_code
_entity_poly.pdbx_strand_id
1 'polypeptide(L)'
;MSPRAKPWTRAFCIEVTDPKSIREVTGYVLVALNQFDYLPLENLRIIRGTKLYEDRYSLAIFLNYRRDGNFGLRQLGLKNLTVE
;
A
#
# COMPACT_ATOMS: atom_id res chain seq x y z
N MET A 1 -24.88 -4.43 15.15
CA MET A 1 -23.69 -5.33 15.13
C MET A 1 -23.94 -6.33 14.00
N SER A 2 -23.20 -6.44 12.91
CA SER A 2 -21.79 -6.19 12.58
C SER A 2 -21.71 -5.81 11.10
N PRO A 3 -20.90 -4.83 10.66
CA PRO A 3 -20.45 -4.84 9.28
C PRO A 3 -19.24 -5.78 9.23
N ARG A 4 -19.46 -6.98 8.71
CA ARG A 4 -18.41 -7.92 8.36
C ARG A 4 -17.63 -7.29 7.20
N ALA A 5 -16.70 -6.38 7.52
CA ALA A 5 -15.78 -5.81 6.56
C ALA A 5 -14.88 -6.94 6.07
N LYS A 6 -15.15 -7.43 4.86
CA LYS A 6 -14.22 -8.30 4.13
C LYS A 6 -12.91 -7.52 4.03
N PRO A 7 -11.77 -7.98 4.60
CA PRO A 7 -10.62 -7.09 4.81
C PRO A 7 -9.87 -6.73 3.52
N TRP A 8 -10.34 -7.16 2.35
CA TRP A 8 -9.58 -7.12 1.11
C TRP A 8 -10.49 -6.76 -0.06
N THR A 9 -11.03 -5.54 -0.05
CA THR A 9 -11.78 -5.04 -1.20
C THR A 9 -11.03 -3.85 -1.80
N ARG A 10 -10.19 -4.17 -2.79
CA ARG A 10 -9.74 -3.32 -3.91
C ARG A 10 -8.74 -2.19 -3.60
N ALA A 11 -7.47 -2.57 -3.40
CA ALA A 11 -6.29 -2.04 -4.10
C ALA A 11 -5.00 -2.58 -3.45
N PHE A 12 -4.70 -3.86 -3.70
CA PHE A 12 -3.35 -4.40 -3.67
C PHE A 12 -3.39 -5.70 -4.50
N CYS A 13 -2.86 -5.67 -5.72
CA CYS A 13 -2.82 -6.84 -6.58
C CYS A 13 -1.53 -7.62 -6.28
N ILE A 14 -1.48 -8.31 -5.14
CA ILE A 14 -0.75 -9.57 -4.94
C ILE A 14 -1.54 -10.30 -3.84
N GLU A 15 -1.73 -11.61 -3.97
CA GLU A 15 -2.24 -12.51 -2.92
C GLU A 15 -1.31 -12.59 -1.69
N VAL A 16 -0.80 -11.46 -1.18
CA VAL A 16 0.00 -11.44 0.05
C VAL A 16 -0.96 -11.39 1.21
N THR A 17 -1.12 -12.55 1.85
CA THR A 17 -1.89 -12.71 3.10
C THR A 17 -1.33 -11.90 4.26
N ASP A 18 -0.06 -11.49 4.21
CA ASP A 18 0.61 -10.69 5.23
C ASP A 18 1.54 -9.60 4.64
N PRO A 19 1.10 -8.34 4.58
CA PRO A 19 1.93 -7.22 4.10
C PRO A 19 3.24 -7.04 4.89
N LYS A 20 3.29 -7.47 6.16
CA LYS A 20 4.50 -7.41 6.96
C LYS A 20 5.56 -8.39 6.49
N SER A 21 5.21 -9.41 5.72
CA SER A 21 6.19 -10.35 5.16
C SER A 21 6.94 -9.79 3.95
N ILE A 22 6.43 -8.72 3.33
CA ILE A 22 6.99 -8.17 2.10
C ILE A 22 8.31 -7.48 2.42
N ARG A 23 9.38 -7.92 1.78
CA ARG A 23 10.73 -7.32 1.88
C ARG A 23 11.14 -6.58 0.63
N GLU A 24 10.64 -7.02 -0.52
CA GLU A 24 11.04 -6.52 -1.81
C GLU A 24 9.84 -6.52 -2.75
N VAL A 25 9.74 -5.47 -3.57
CA VAL A 25 8.81 -5.39 -4.69
C VAL A 25 9.63 -5.15 -5.96
N THR A 26 9.50 -6.03 -6.95
CA THR A 26 10.28 -5.96 -8.19
C THR A 26 9.77 -4.88 -9.14
N GLY A 27 8.45 -4.67 -9.19
CA GLY A 27 7.81 -3.64 -10.00
C GLY A 27 7.61 -2.34 -9.22
N TYR A 28 6.35 -1.92 -9.13
CA TYR A 28 5.92 -0.74 -8.37
C TYR A 28 4.95 -1.11 -7.24
N VAL A 29 4.85 -0.22 -6.26
CA VAL A 29 3.83 -0.26 -5.21
C VAL A 29 2.80 0.83 -5.50
N LEU A 30 1.54 0.43 -5.68
CA LEU A 30 0.41 1.34 -5.87
C LEU A 30 -0.57 1.21 -4.71
N VAL A 31 -0.80 2.32 -4.03
CA VAL A 31 -1.75 2.43 -2.91
C VAL A 31 -2.76 3.49 -3.28
N ALA A 32 -3.94 3.09 -3.73
CA ALA A 32 -4.96 4.05 -4.15
C ALA A 32 -6.36 3.61 -3.72
N LEU A 33 -7.24 4.59 -3.48
CA LEU A 33 -8.66 4.35 -3.19
C LEU A 33 -8.94 3.50 -1.94
N ASN A 34 -7.97 3.42 -1.02
CA ASN A 34 -8.13 2.67 0.23
C ASN A 34 -8.73 3.52 1.37
N GLN A 35 -9.31 2.84 2.35
CA GLN A 35 -9.94 3.45 3.53
C GLN A 35 -9.32 3.00 4.87
N PHE A 36 -8.20 2.28 4.82
CA PHE A 36 -7.43 1.95 6.03
C PHE A 36 -6.63 3.16 6.49
N ASP A 37 -6.33 3.23 7.79
CA ASP A 37 -5.56 4.30 8.42
C ASP A 37 -4.04 4.07 8.38
N TYR A 38 -3.63 2.81 8.32
CA TYR A 38 -2.23 2.38 8.36
C TYR A 38 -1.89 1.33 7.28
N LEU A 39 -0.78 1.54 6.58
CA LEU A 39 -0.19 0.56 5.66
C LEU A 39 1.00 -0.17 6.33
N PRO A 40 0.86 -1.45 6.74
CA PRO A 40 1.90 -2.17 7.47
C PRO A 40 2.94 -2.82 6.54
N LEU A 41 3.81 -1.99 5.94
CA LEU A 41 4.94 -2.42 5.10
C LEU A 41 6.28 -2.26 5.84
N GLU A 42 6.33 -2.55 7.14
CA GLU A 42 7.51 -2.29 7.98
C GLU A 42 8.75 -3.03 7.51
N ASN A 43 8.60 -4.21 6.91
CA ASN A 43 9.74 -4.99 6.43
C ASN A 43 10.11 -4.71 4.97
N LEU A 44 9.36 -3.85 4.26
CA LEU A 44 9.70 -3.48 2.89
C LEU A 44 11.01 -2.69 2.91
N ARG A 45 11.98 -3.19 2.16
CA ARG A 45 13.32 -2.60 2.05
C ARG A 45 13.57 -1.95 0.71
N ILE A 46 13.15 -2.62 -0.38
CA ILE A 46 13.50 -2.22 -1.74
C ILE A 46 12.26 -2.28 -2.63
N ILE A 47 12.08 -1.25 -3.46
CA ILE A 47 11.19 -1.28 -4.63
C ILE A 47 12.08 -1.11 -5.87
N ARG A 48 12.27 -2.17 -6.65
CA ARG A 48 13.25 -2.16 -7.75
C ARG A 48 12.83 -1.31 -8.95
N GLY A 49 11.52 -1.13 -9.16
CA GLY A 49 11.04 -0.29 -10.26
C GLY A 49 11.32 -0.87 -11.66
N THR A 50 11.44 -2.20 -11.80
CA THR A 50 11.58 -2.85 -13.14
C THR A 50 10.36 -2.62 -14.04
N LYS A 51 9.23 -2.25 -13.43
CA LYS A 51 8.06 -1.63 -14.05
C LYS A 51 7.64 -0.44 -13.20
N LEU A 52 7.20 0.65 -13.84
CA LEU A 52 6.76 1.87 -13.16
C LEU A 52 5.26 2.10 -13.40
N TYR A 53 4.59 2.66 -12.41
CA TYR A 53 3.23 3.19 -12.58
C TYR A 53 3.30 4.46 -13.44
N GLU A 54 2.47 4.53 -14.48
CA GLU A 54 2.46 5.61 -15.49
C GLU A 54 3.85 5.92 -16.06
N ASP A 55 4.68 4.88 -16.20
CA ASP A 55 6.07 4.96 -16.69
C ASP A 55 6.96 5.93 -15.88
N ARG A 56 6.56 6.27 -14.65
CA ARG A 56 7.20 7.33 -13.84
C ARG A 56 7.47 6.95 -12.40
N TYR A 57 6.57 6.21 -11.75
CA TYR A 57 6.62 6.05 -10.29
C TYR A 57 6.81 4.58 -9.88
N SER A 58 7.84 4.31 -9.07
CA SER A 58 8.01 3.02 -8.39
C SER A 58 7.14 2.93 -7.14
N LEU A 59 6.75 4.06 -6.55
CA LEU A 59 5.79 4.17 -5.46
C LEU A 59 4.78 5.27 -5.76
N ALA A 60 3.49 4.94 -5.79
CA ALA A 60 2.40 5.89 -6.02
C ALA A 60 1.32 5.74 -4.94
N ILE A 61 0.95 6.85 -4.31
CA ILE A 61 -0.01 6.89 -3.20
C ILE A 61 -0.97 8.06 -3.42
N PHE A 62 -2.24 7.80 -3.73
CA PHE A 62 -3.22 8.86 -3.96
C PHE A 62 -4.65 8.41 -3.66
N LEU A 63 -5.52 9.38 -3.33
CA LEU A 63 -6.96 9.15 -3.11
C LEU A 63 -7.30 8.09 -2.04
N ASN A 64 -6.44 7.88 -1.04
CA ASN A 64 -6.70 6.97 0.09
C ASN A 64 -7.47 7.67 1.22
N TYR A 65 -8.66 8.18 0.90
CA TYR A 65 -9.54 8.83 1.87
C TYR A 65 -11.00 8.57 1.50
N ARG A 66 -11.89 8.60 2.50
CA ARG A 66 -13.34 8.66 2.27
C ARG A 66 -13.77 10.10 2.04
N ARG A 67 -14.72 10.31 1.12
CA ARG A 67 -15.29 11.64 0.83
C ARG A 67 -15.98 12.30 2.03
N ASP A 68 -16.42 11.51 3.01
CA ASP A 68 -17.06 12.00 4.25
C ASP A 68 -16.06 12.31 5.38
N GLY A 69 -14.74 12.29 5.09
CA GLY A 69 -13.73 13.03 5.87
C GLY A 69 -13.16 12.34 7.11
N ASN A 70 -13.76 11.25 7.60
CA ASN A 70 -13.35 10.69 8.90
C ASN A 70 -12.39 9.49 8.82
N PHE A 71 -12.28 8.83 7.66
CA PHE A 71 -11.41 7.67 7.48
C PHE A 71 -10.57 7.78 6.21
N GLY A 72 -9.35 7.28 6.28
CA GLY A 72 -8.36 7.37 5.21
C GLY A 72 -6.96 7.14 5.77
N LEU A 73 -6.01 7.00 4.86
CA LEU A 73 -4.61 6.72 5.15
C LEU A 73 -3.97 7.88 5.90
N ARG A 74 -3.46 7.59 7.09
CA ARG A 74 -2.78 8.55 7.98
C ARG A 74 -1.30 8.24 8.13
N GLN A 75 -0.93 6.97 7.99
CA GLN A 75 0.42 6.50 8.30
C GLN A 75 0.90 5.45 7.31
N LEU A 76 2.16 5.57 6.92
CA LEU A 76 2.88 4.62 6.08
C LEU A 76 3.93 3.90 6.91
N GLY A 77 3.85 2.57 6.98
CA GLY A 77 4.82 1.73 7.67
C GLY A 77 6.13 1.55 6.92
N LEU A 78 6.58 2.49 6.07
CA LEU A 78 7.78 2.33 5.22
C LEU A 78 9.10 2.56 5.99
N LYS A 79 9.23 1.96 7.18
CA LYS A 79 10.32 2.27 8.13
C LYS A 79 11.70 1.81 7.68
N ASN A 80 11.74 0.72 6.92
CA ASN A 80 12.99 0.09 6.46
C ASN A 80 13.23 0.29 4.96
N LEU A 81 12.43 1.14 4.29
CA LEU A 81 12.60 1.42 2.87
C LEU A 81 13.89 2.22 2.66
N THR A 82 14.78 1.70 1.80
CA THR A 82 16.05 2.32 1.46
C THR A 82 16.17 2.51 -0.04
N VAL A 83 16.99 3.47 -0.46
CA VAL A 83 17.50 3.54 -1.83
C VAL A 83 18.70 2.59 -1.94
N GLU A 84 18.71 1.73 -2.96
CA GLU A 84 19.96 1.11 -3.45
C GLU A 84 20.61 2.03 -4.47
#